data_AF-A0A7S0F8I3-F1
#
_entry.id   AF-A0A7S0F8I3-F1
#
_cell.length_a   1.000
_cell.length_b   1.000
_cell.length_c   1.000
_cell.angle_alpha   90.00
_cell.angle_beta   90.00
_cell.angle_gamma   90.00
#
_symmetry.space_group_name_H-M   'P 1'
#
loop_
_entity.id
_entity.type
_entity.pdbx_description
1 polymer ?
#
loop_
_entity_poly.entity_id
_entity_poly.type
_entity_poly.pdbx_seq_one_letter_code
_entity_poly.pdbx_strand_id
1 'polypeptide(L)'
;AYRKSCDTFNAAAAGVFTGDSLLDSEEFLNSCNSLLPCGTGPCYCVELCQAFRDAAQELSDSTAGSSGGRSAGDLVARHQDLMNELRFHQREAVQCEADRQGLVDFSKQMAALKTDIKEKFGGVQDAEEALADARYDLADLEELLEEELAKTGQALAVLAAAGSQYADAKQALGELKAEEEDLRQQVATSEQALKDAERKLLLAKEANRYAIMLKSSVSAVTLKMQLYFKVAVQEPVQNIGLTAELVLSDYFPEPSDLDAAGVLRGAVDSLSGYCAGEAKEAFAAVANTVDLSPLCGFDEADAVFGDLSQAVTDRAKSIMVKLEKVQSWLNPYKGQPRLTKEKLERKLAAGELQGLREIIGVYDITEFYDYLKGWKANGKFLKLIALLGKAVTSLDDAMQAAKQSLQKLQGEFAALSEKREATASKVEAAAKAHEAAASKKEALDKAVQGLQERETKMLHKLSELEAMVEQARRSWEGAKTALVKAHQEAISLLESLEEEAPLAELELQSSLADEQVSALELALAEARESQRSAEQRLQLLTAQE
;
A
#
# COMPACT_ATOMS: atom_id res chain seq x y z
N ALA A 1 0.34 62.03 59.08
CA ALA A 1 0.05 60.63 59.44
C ALA A 1 -0.07 59.79 58.16
N TYR A 2 -1.11 59.99 57.35
CA TYR A 2 -1.36 59.30 56.07
C TYR A 2 -0.09 59.01 55.23
N ARG A 3 0.64 60.05 54.78
CA ARG A 3 1.85 59.86 53.95
C ARG A 3 2.93 59.00 54.62
N LYS A 4 3.19 59.25 55.91
CA LYS A 4 4.15 58.47 56.70
C LYS A 4 3.73 57.01 56.82
N SER A 5 2.42 56.74 56.89
CA SER A 5 1.87 55.38 56.90
C SER A 5 2.06 54.69 55.54
N CYS A 6 1.85 55.38 54.42
CA CYS A 6 2.18 54.88 53.08
C CYS A 6 3.67 54.54 52.94
N ASP A 7 4.55 55.46 53.34
CA ASP A 7 6.00 55.24 53.23
C ASP A 7 6.45 54.04 54.08
N THR A 8 5.88 53.90 55.29
CA THR A 8 6.20 52.80 56.21
C THR A 8 5.65 51.47 55.68
N PHE A 9 4.43 51.46 55.14
CA PHE A 9 3.83 50.28 54.55
C PHE A 9 4.61 49.82 53.32
N ASN A 10 4.96 50.73 52.40
CA ASN A 10 5.71 50.40 51.19
C ASN A 10 7.07 49.77 51.53
N ALA A 11 7.77 50.30 52.53
CA ALA A 11 9.04 49.72 53.00
C ALA A 11 8.87 48.31 53.61
N ALA A 12 7.76 48.06 54.33
CA ALA A 12 7.46 46.75 54.90
C ALA A 12 6.99 45.74 53.82
N ALA A 13 6.14 46.18 52.90
CA ALA A 13 5.62 45.38 51.80
C ALA A 13 6.74 44.91 50.87
N ALA A 14 7.76 45.74 50.61
CA ALA A 14 8.94 45.36 49.84
C ALA A 14 9.74 44.20 50.48
N GLY A 15 9.63 43.98 51.80
CA GLY A 15 10.23 42.83 52.48
C GLY A 15 9.36 41.56 52.46
N VAL A 16 8.09 41.69 52.09
CA VAL A 16 7.12 40.58 52.00
C VAL A 16 7.01 40.07 50.56
N PHE A 17 6.95 40.97 49.59
CA PHE A 17 6.89 40.64 48.17
C PHE A 17 8.30 40.48 47.61
N THR A 18 8.90 39.31 47.82
CA THR A 18 10.26 38.95 47.36
C THR A 18 10.28 38.05 46.13
N GLY A 19 9.14 37.84 45.48
CA GLY A 19 8.98 37.03 44.25
C GLY A 19 8.25 35.69 44.41
N ASP A 20 7.87 35.31 45.64
CA ASP A 20 7.20 34.02 45.95
C ASP A 20 5.76 34.17 46.46
N SER A 21 5.19 35.38 46.42
CA SER A 21 3.87 35.65 46.99
C SER A 21 3.11 36.61 46.09
N LEU A 22 1.88 36.24 45.73
CA LEU A 22 0.94 37.08 44.99
C LEU A 22 -0.04 37.73 45.96
N LEU A 23 -0.37 38.99 45.72
CA LEU A 23 -1.40 39.69 46.49
C LEU A 23 -2.80 39.30 46.00
N ASP A 24 -3.65 38.79 46.90
CA ASP A 24 -5.10 38.83 46.71
C ASP A 24 -5.60 40.24 47.09
N SER A 25 -5.91 41.03 46.06
CA SER A 25 -6.31 42.43 46.19
C SER A 25 -7.62 42.62 46.98
N GLU A 26 -8.56 41.67 46.89
CA GLU A 26 -9.87 41.79 47.53
C GLU A 26 -9.78 41.37 49.01
N GLU A 27 -9.12 40.25 49.29
CA GLU A 27 -8.89 39.79 50.66
C GLU A 27 -8.02 40.77 51.45
N PHE A 28 -7.02 41.39 50.80
CA PHE A 28 -6.20 42.43 51.40
C PHE A 28 -7.01 43.67 51.76
N LEU A 29 -7.86 44.18 50.84
CA LEU A 29 -8.70 45.35 51.12
C LEU A 29 -9.68 45.07 52.26
N ASN A 30 -10.32 43.90 52.26
CA ASN A 30 -11.25 43.50 53.31
C ASN A 30 -10.55 43.43 54.67
N SER A 31 -9.37 42.83 54.70
CA SER A 31 -8.54 42.74 55.91
C SER A 31 -8.08 44.12 56.38
N CYS A 32 -7.60 44.98 55.48
CA CYS A 32 -7.15 46.34 55.81
C CYS A 32 -8.27 47.20 56.38
N ASN A 33 -9.44 47.18 55.72
CA ASN A 33 -10.62 47.92 56.17
C ASN A 33 -11.13 47.43 57.53
N SER A 34 -11.00 46.13 57.83
CA SER A 34 -11.34 45.57 59.14
C SER A 34 -10.42 46.03 60.26
N LEU A 35 -9.14 46.25 59.95
CA LEU A 35 -8.11 46.69 60.91
C LEU A 35 -8.10 48.21 61.10
N LEU A 36 -8.55 48.95 60.09
CA LEU A 36 -8.61 50.41 60.10
C LEU A 36 -10.05 50.94 59.91
N PRO A 37 -10.99 50.57 60.81
CA PRO A 37 -12.37 51.03 60.68
C PRO A 37 -12.44 52.55 60.89
N CYS A 38 -13.16 53.23 60.01
CA CYS A 38 -13.48 54.62 60.22
C CYS A 38 -14.55 54.77 61.29
N GLY A 39 -14.26 55.56 62.32
CA GLY A 39 -15.28 56.01 63.27
C GLY A 39 -16.27 56.99 62.62
N THR A 40 -17.13 57.62 63.42
CA THR A 40 -18.19 58.56 62.96
C THR A 40 -17.70 59.94 62.48
N GLY A 41 -16.41 60.09 62.18
CA GLY A 41 -15.81 61.33 61.68
C GLY A 41 -15.14 61.14 60.31
N PRO A 42 -14.82 62.24 59.59
CA PRO A 42 -14.13 62.15 58.32
C PRO A 42 -12.74 61.52 58.51
N CYS A 43 -12.56 60.35 57.90
CA CYS A 43 -11.32 59.57 57.91
C CYS A 43 -10.77 59.46 56.48
N TYR A 44 -9.49 59.13 56.36
CA TYR A 44 -8.88 58.77 55.08
C TYR A 44 -8.45 57.29 55.06
N CYS A 45 -9.07 56.43 55.87
CA CYS A 45 -8.62 55.04 56.05
C CYS A 45 -8.95 54.17 54.83
N VAL A 46 -10.07 54.43 54.16
CA VAL A 46 -10.45 53.72 52.93
C VAL A 46 -9.47 54.07 51.81
N GLU A 47 -9.15 55.35 51.64
CA GLU A 47 -8.15 55.84 50.70
C GLU A 47 -6.74 55.38 51.09
N LEU A 48 -6.48 55.13 52.37
CA LEU A 48 -5.19 54.59 52.84
C LEU A 48 -5.08 53.09 52.53
N CYS A 49 -6.14 52.32 52.76
CA CYS A 49 -6.19 50.90 52.41
C CYS A 49 -6.12 50.68 50.90
N GLN A 50 -6.76 51.56 50.12
CA GLN A 50 -6.64 51.58 48.67
C GLN A 50 -5.19 51.86 48.24
N ALA A 51 -4.55 52.89 48.81
CA ALA A 51 -3.15 53.20 48.50
C ALA A 51 -2.18 52.08 48.92
N PHE A 52 -2.45 51.38 50.03
CA PHE A 52 -1.66 50.22 50.45
C PHE A 52 -1.84 49.04 49.49
N ARG A 53 -3.08 48.77 49.08
CA ARG A 53 -3.37 47.73 48.09
C ARG A 53 -2.64 48.03 46.79
N ASP A 54 -2.75 49.26 46.27
CA ASP A 54 -2.14 49.64 45.01
C ASP A 54 -0.61 49.50 45.06
N ALA A 55 0.02 49.92 46.16
CA ALA A 55 1.46 49.76 46.34
C ALA A 55 1.90 48.30 46.52
N ALA A 56 1.13 47.49 47.27
CA ALA A 56 1.38 46.06 47.41
C ALA A 56 1.16 45.31 46.10
N GLN A 57 0.17 45.70 45.31
CA GLN A 57 -0.13 45.13 44.00
C GLN A 57 0.99 45.46 43.02
N GLU A 58 1.46 46.72 42.98
CA GLU A 58 2.60 47.11 42.13
C GLU A 58 3.89 46.35 42.52
N LEU A 59 4.13 46.14 43.81
CA LEU A 59 5.26 45.33 44.29
C LEU A 59 5.10 43.84 43.97
N SER A 60 3.89 43.29 44.15
CA SER A 60 3.54 41.92 43.77
C SER A 60 3.74 41.71 42.27
N ASP A 61 3.21 42.59 41.43
CA ASP A 61 3.27 42.51 39.96
C ASP A 61 4.71 42.68 39.44
N SER A 62 5.50 43.57 40.06
CA SER A 62 6.87 43.83 39.65
C SER A 62 7.86 42.75 40.10
N THR A 63 7.57 42.02 41.19
CA THR A 63 8.46 40.97 41.74
C THR A 63 8.03 39.56 41.35
N ALA A 64 6.74 39.30 41.09
CA ALA A 64 6.26 37.98 40.65
C ALA A 64 6.71 37.60 39.22
N GLY A 65 7.19 38.57 38.43
CA GLY A 65 7.60 38.39 37.03
C GLY A 65 8.79 37.46 36.77
N SER A 66 9.43 36.88 37.79
CA SER A 66 10.55 35.93 37.62
C SER A 66 10.19 34.45 37.84
N SER A 67 9.05 34.12 38.45
CA SER A 67 8.80 32.73 38.93
C SER A 67 7.40 32.18 38.59
N GLY A 68 6.37 33.03 38.48
CA GLY A 68 5.00 32.65 38.12
C GLY A 68 4.45 33.58 37.03
N GLY A 69 3.69 33.07 36.06
CA GLY A 69 3.11 33.88 34.99
C GLY A 69 2.33 35.10 35.49
N ARG A 70 2.17 36.11 34.63
CA ARG A 70 1.63 37.45 34.95
C ARG A 70 0.20 37.47 35.53
N SER A 71 -0.51 36.35 35.57
CA SER A 71 -1.78 36.15 36.28
C SER A 71 -2.16 34.67 36.35
N ALA A 72 -3.10 34.29 37.22
CA ALA A 72 -3.70 32.94 37.22
C ALA A 72 -4.37 32.61 35.86
N GLY A 73 -4.95 33.62 35.19
CA GLY A 73 -5.48 33.49 33.84
C GLY A 73 -4.41 33.16 32.79
N ASP A 74 -3.21 33.75 32.91
CA ASP A 74 -2.07 33.45 32.04
C ASP A 74 -1.52 32.04 32.28
N LEU A 75 -1.52 31.57 33.53
CA LEU A 75 -1.13 30.19 33.86
C LEU A 75 -2.13 29.17 33.29
N VAL A 76 -3.44 29.42 33.41
CA VAL A 76 -4.48 28.58 32.81
C VAL A 76 -4.36 28.59 31.28
N ALA A 77 -4.19 29.75 30.65
CA ALA A 77 -3.98 29.84 29.21
C ALA A 77 -2.74 29.06 28.75
N ARG A 78 -1.63 29.19 29.50
CA ARG A 78 -0.39 28.49 29.20
C ARG A 78 -0.46 26.99 29.44
N HIS A 79 -1.21 26.55 30.45
CA HIS A 79 -1.55 25.15 30.68
C HIS A 79 -2.40 24.59 29.53
N GLN A 80 -3.41 25.35 29.07
CA GLN A 80 -4.21 24.98 27.91
C GLN A 80 -3.35 24.85 26.64
N ASP A 81 -2.45 25.80 26.39
CA ASP A 81 -1.54 25.81 25.24
C ASP A 81 -0.59 24.61 25.26
N LEU A 82 0.04 24.32 26.41
CA LEU A 82 0.92 23.16 26.57
C LEU A 82 0.17 21.83 26.46
N MET A 83 -1.07 21.76 26.96
CA MET A 83 -1.92 20.59 26.77
C MET A 83 -2.29 20.38 25.29
N ASN A 84 -2.51 21.46 24.54
CA ASN A 84 -2.75 21.40 23.10
C ASN A 84 -1.48 20.98 22.33
N GLU A 85 -0.32 21.50 22.70
CA GLU A 85 1.00 21.12 22.14
C GLU A 85 1.32 19.65 22.43
N LEU A 86 1.06 19.18 23.66
CA LEU A 86 1.21 17.77 24.03
C LEU A 86 0.31 16.86 23.20
N ARG A 87 -0.98 17.21 23.06
CA ARG A 87 -1.92 16.45 22.22
C ARG A 87 -1.52 16.47 20.74
N PHE A 88 -0.95 17.56 20.26
CA PHE A 88 -0.41 17.65 18.90
C PHE A 88 0.72 16.63 18.69
N HIS A 89 1.76 16.65 19.53
CA HIS A 89 2.89 15.73 19.40
C HIS A 89 2.54 14.26 19.67
N GLN A 90 1.59 13.98 20.57
CA GLN A 90 1.08 12.62 20.78
C GLN A 90 0.41 12.07 19.50
N ARG A 91 -0.37 12.89 18.80
CA ARG A 91 -1.01 12.51 17.54
C ARG A 91 0.01 12.32 16.42
N GLU A 92 0.99 13.23 16.34
CA GLU A 92 2.10 13.15 15.39
C GLU A 92 2.88 11.84 15.57
N ALA A 93 3.19 11.47 16.81
CA ALA A 93 3.88 10.22 17.13
C ALA A 93 3.06 8.97 16.72
N VAL A 94 1.76 8.94 17.01
CA VAL A 94 0.86 7.83 16.60
C VAL A 94 0.79 7.71 15.09
N GLN A 95 0.70 8.83 14.37
CA GLN A 95 0.63 8.85 12.92
C GLN A 95 1.94 8.36 12.28
N CYS A 96 3.08 8.84 12.80
CA CYS A 96 4.40 8.44 12.32
C CYS A 96 4.66 6.95 12.57
N GLU A 97 4.21 6.42 13.71
CA GLU A 97 4.28 4.98 14.01
C GLU A 97 3.43 4.15 13.03
N ALA A 98 2.23 4.62 12.68
CA ALA A 98 1.37 3.97 11.69
C ALA A 98 1.99 4.00 10.28
N ASP A 99 2.58 5.11 9.87
CA ASP A 99 3.27 5.24 8.57
C ASP A 99 4.51 4.34 8.51
N ARG A 100 5.31 4.33 9.60
CA ARG A 100 6.45 3.44 9.76
C ARG A 100 6.02 1.99 9.64
N GLN A 101 4.95 1.59 10.32
CA GLN A 101 4.43 0.23 10.22
C GLN A 101 4.00 -0.09 8.78
N GLY A 102 3.34 0.86 8.09
CA GLY A 102 3.01 0.72 6.67
C GLY A 102 4.23 0.49 5.77
N LEU A 103 5.33 1.19 6.02
CA LEU A 103 6.60 1.02 5.29
C LEU A 103 7.33 -0.28 5.67
N VAL A 104 7.32 -0.68 6.94
CA VAL A 104 7.87 -1.97 7.39
C VAL A 104 7.11 -3.13 6.78
N ASP A 105 5.78 -3.04 6.74
CA ASP A 105 4.94 -4.04 6.09
C ASP A 105 5.22 -4.07 4.58
N PHE A 106 5.43 -2.90 3.95
CA PHE A 106 5.89 -2.82 2.56
C PHE A 106 7.28 -3.46 2.34
N SER A 107 8.25 -3.24 3.23
CA SER A 107 9.60 -3.83 3.14
C SER A 107 9.60 -5.35 3.34
N LYS A 108 8.83 -5.85 4.32
CA LYS A 108 8.61 -7.31 4.51
C LYS A 108 7.96 -7.93 3.28
N GLN A 109 7.04 -7.21 2.65
CA GLN A 109 6.48 -7.61 1.36
C GLN A 109 7.63 -7.74 0.36
N MET A 110 8.44 -6.69 0.08
CA MET A 110 9.61 -6.74 -0.84
C MET A 110 10.53 -7.97 -0.65
N ALA A 111 10.84 -8.34 0.59
CA ALA A 111 11.71 -9.49 0.89
C ALA A 111 11.08 -10.86 0.54
N ALA A 112 9.78 -11.04 0.81
CA ALA A 112 9.08 -12.29 0.48
C ALA A 112 9.03 -12.53 -1.05
N LEU A 113 8.97 -11.45 -1.84
CA LEU A 113 8.79 -11.50 -3.30
C LEU A 113 10.05 -11.96 -4.00
N LYS A 114 11.19 -11.56 -3.44
CA LYS A 114 12.51 -11.97 -3.91
C LYS A 114 12.67 -13.48 -3.84
N THR A 115 12.26 -14.09 -2.73
CA THR A 115 12.31 -15.55 -2.55
C THR A 115 11.34 -16.23 -3.51
N ASP A 116 10.11 -15.74 -3.59
CA ASP A 116 9.06 -16.30 -4.44
C ASP A 116 9.40 -16.19 -5.94
N ILE A 117 9.97 -15.08 -6.40
CA ILE A 117 10.43 -14.91 -7.78
C ILE A 117 11.58 -15.88 -8.07
N LYS A 118 12.57 -15.97 -7.18
CA LYS A 118 13.70 -16.88 -7.37
C LYS A 118 13.24 -18.34 -7.50
N GLU A 119 12.29 -18.77 -6.68
CA GLU A 119 11.72 -20.11 -6.75
C GLU A 119 10.85 -20.32 -8.00
N LYS A 120 10.03 -19.33 -8.39
CA LYS A 120 9.14 -19.41 -9.57
C LYS A 120 9.90 -19.39 -10.89
N PHE A 121 10.80 -18.43 -11.05
CA PHE A 121 11.61 -18.31 -12.26
C PHE A 121 12.66 -19.42 -12.32
N GLY A 122 13.14 -19.92 -11.17
CA GLY A 122 13.92 -21.15 -11.10
C GLY A 122 13.15 -22.34 -11.69
N GLY A 123 11.93 -22.61 -11.22
CA GLY A 123 11.13 -23.73 -11.77
C GLY A 123 10.75 -23.58 -13.24
N VAL A 124 10.53 -22.36 -13.73
CA VAL A 124 10.31 -22.08 -15.15
C VAL A 124 11.61 -22.27 -15.96
N GLN A 125 12.74 -21.80 -15.43
CA GLN A 125 14.05 -21.95 -16.06
C GLN A 125 14.47 -23.43 -16.13
N ASP A 126 14.24 -24.20 -15.07
CA ASP A 126 14.46 -25.65 -15.05
C ASP A 126 13.60 -26.36 -16.11
N ALA A 127 12.36 -25.89 -16.31
CA ALA A 127 11.48 -26.41 -17.36
C ALA A 127 11.94 -26.00 -18.77
N GLU A 128 12.46 -24.78 -18.96
CA GLU A 128 13.06 -24.32 -20.21
C GLU A 128 14.31 -25.14 -20.57
N GLU A 129 15.21 -25.35 -19.61
CA GLU A 129 16.44 -26.13 -19.78
C GLU A 129 16.11 -27.59 -20.13
N ALA A 130 15.18 -28.22 -19.39
CA ALA A 130 14.78 -29.60 -19.65
C ALA A 130 14.10 -29.78 -21.03
N LEU A 131 13.34 -28.79 -21.51
CA LEU A 131 12.77 -28.84 -22.87
C LEU A 131 13.83 -28.64 -23.95
N ALA A 132 14.78 -27.73 -23.72
CA ALA A 132 15.87 -27.48 -24.65
C ALA A 132 16.76 -28.72 -24.79
N ASP A 133 17.11 -29.37 -23.68
CA ASP A 133 17.85 -30.62 -23.64
C ASP A 133 17.09 -31.73 -24.36
N ALA A 134 15.79 -31.89 -24.07
CA ALA A 134 14.96 -32.87 -24.77
C ALA A 134 14.91 -32.62 -26.28
N ARG A 135 14.92 -31.36 -26.72
CA ARG A 135 14.97 -31.02 -28.15
C ARG A 135 16.31 -31.38 -28.77
N TYR A 136 17.44 -31.14 -28.09
CA TYR A 136 18.76 -31.56 -28.56
C TYR A 136 18.85 -33.08 -28.69
N ASP A 137 18.37 -33.82 -27.69
CA ASP A 137 18.38 -35.29 -27.75
C ASP A 137 17.47 -35.85 -28.85
N LEU A 138 16.38 -35.16 -29.18
CA LEU A 138 15.49 -35.57 -30.26
C LEU A 138 16.11 -35.30 -31.64
N ALA A 139 16.89 -34.22 -31.78
CA ALA A 139 17.68 -33.95 -32.98
C ALA A 139 18.79 -35.00 -33.17
N ASP A 140 19.49 -35.39 -32.09
CA ASP A 140 20.45 -36.49 -32.13
C ASP A 140 19.78 -37.81 -32.53
N LEU A 141 18.56 -38.08 -32.04
CA LEU A 141 17.79 -39.27 -32.41
C LEU A 141 17.43 -39.25 -33.90
N GLU A 142 17.04 -38.09 -34.44
CA GLU A 142 16.78 -37.92 -35.87
C GLU A 142 18.03 -38.22 -36.71
N GLU A 143 19.19 -37.66 -36.35
CA GLU A 143 20.46 -37.92 -37.03
C GLU A 143 20.83 -39.41 -37.00
N LEU A 144 20.71 -40.06 -35.84
CA LEU A 144 20.94 -41.50 -35.71
C LEU A 144 19.98 -42.32 -36.58
N LEU A 145 18.74 -41.89 -36.74
CA LEU A 145 17.75 -42.57 -37.58
C LEU A 145 18.05 -42.38 -39.08
N GLU A 146 18.51 -41.20 -39.48
CA GLU A 146 18.96 -40.92 -40.85
C GLU A 146 20.18 -41.76 -41.25
N GLU A 147 21.14 -41.89 -40.33
CA GLU A 147 22.29 -42.78 -40.52
C GLU A 147 21.87 -44.25 -40.66
N GLU A 148 20.84 -44.68 -39.93
CA GLU A 148 20.29 -46.03 -40.07
C GLU A 148 19.59 -46.23 -41.40
N LEU A 149 18.70 -45.31 -41.79
CA LEU A 149 18.02 -45.33 -43.08
C LEU A 149 19.00 -45.44 -44.26
N ALA A 150 20.11 -44.72 -44.18
CA ALA A 150 21.18 -44.80 -45.17
C ALA A 150 21.81 -46.19 -45.23
N LYS A 151 22.11 -46.82 -44.08
CA LYS A 151 22.69 -48.16 -44.01
C LYS A 151 21.71 -49.25 -44.44
N THR A 152 20.46 -49.19 -43.99
CA THR A 152 19.38 -50.08 -44.46
C THR A 152 19.23 -49.96 -45.97
N GLY A 153 19.27 -48.75 -46.52
CA GLY A 153 19.26 -48.52 -47.97
C GLY A 153 20.44 -49.16 -48.71
N GLN A 154 21.66 -49.07 -48.15
CA GLN A 154 22.85 -49.72 -48.72
C GLN A 154 22.73 -51.24 -48.69
N ALA A 155 22.30 -51.83 -47.58
CA ALA A 155 22.08 -53.27 -47.45
C ALA A 155 21.02 -53.77 -48.44
N LEU A 156 19.93 -53.02 -48.62
CA LEU A 156 18.90 -53.32 -49.60
C LEU A 156 19.44 -53.32 -51.04
N ALA A 157 20.31 -52.36 -51.38
CA ALA A 157 20.96 -52.29 -52.69
C ALA A 157 21.89 -53.50 -52.93
N VAL A 158 22.65 -53.93 -51.91
CA VAL A 158 23.49 -55.14 -51.98
C VAL A 158 22.64 -56.39 -52.25
N LEU A 159 21.53 -56.56 -51.52
CA LEU A 159 20.61 -57.69 -51.72
C LEU A 159 19.93 -57.64 -53.10
N ALA A 160 19.53 -56.46 -53.56
CA ALA A 160 18.94 -56.28 -54.89
C ALA A 160 19.90 -56.69 -56.02
N ALA A 161 21.20 -56.40 -55.86
CA ALA A 161 22.25 -56.81 -56.80
C ALA A 161 22.66 -58.29 -56.69
N ALA A 162 22.14 -59.03 -55.70
CA ALA A 162 22.50 -60.43 -55.44
C ALA A 162 21.50 -61.46 -56.01
N GLY A 163 20.41 -61.02 -56.64
CA GLY A 163 19.47 -61.88 -57.39
C GLY A 163 18.27 -62.40 -56.57
N SER A 164 17.39 -63.18 -57.21
CA SER A 164 16.09 -63.62 -56.65
C SER A 164 16.18 -64.51 -55.41
N GLN A 165 17.34 -65.12 -55.19
CA GLN A 165 17.62 -65.97 -54.03
C GLN A 165 17.63 -65.22 -52.68
N TYR A 166 17.63 -63.88 -52.70
CA TYR A 166 17.53 -63.02 -51.53
C TYR A 166 16.16 -62.33 -51.38
N ALA A 167 15.11 -62.83 -52.05
CA ALA A 167 13.81 -62.16 -52.11
C ALA A 167 13.22 -61.85 -50.72
N ASP A 168 13.23 -62.82 -49.80
CA ASP A 168 12.64 -62.67 -48.46
C ASP A 168 13.41 -61.63 -47.61
N ALA A 169 14.74 -61.66 -47.67
CA ALA A 169 15.59 -60.69 -46.98
C ALA A 169 15.41 -59.29 -47.58
N LYS A 170 15.31 -59.19 -48.91
CA LYS A 170 15.06 -57.92 -49.62
C LYS A 170 13.71 -57.33 -49.25
N GLN A 171 12.65 -58.16 -49.18
CA GLN A 171 11.32 -57.72 -48.79
C GLN A 171 11.32 -57.22 -47.34
N ALA A 172 11.84 -58.02 -46.40
CA ALA A 172 11.88 -57.65 -44.98
C ALA A 172 12.65 -56.35 -44.74
N LEU A 173 13.77 -56.17 -45.44
CA LEU A 173 14.60 -54.98 -45.29
C LEU A 173 14.00 -53.74 -46.00
N GLY A 174 13.15 -53.95 -47.01
CA GLY A 174 12.36 -52.90 -47.65
C GLY A 174 11.19 -52.43 -46.77
N GLU A 175 10.50 -53.36 -46.12
CA GLU A 175 9.46 -53.07 -45.12
C GLU A 175 10.08 -52.34 -43.92
N LEU A 176 11.21 -52.83 -43.39
CA LEU A 176 11.94 -52.18 -42.31
C LEU A 176 12.32 -50.73 -42.67
N LYS A 177 12.85 -50.50 -43.87
CA LYS A 177 13.20 -49.15 -44.33
C LYS A 177 11.99 -48.22 -44.36
N ALA A 178 10.84 -48.68 -44.85
CA ALA A 178 9.63 -47.86 -44.92
C ALA A 178 9.15 -47.47 -43.50
N GLU A 179 9.27 -48.37 -42.54
CA GLU A 179 8.90 -48.11 -41.15
C GLU A 179 9.92 -47.19 -40.44
N GLU A 180 11.21 -47.30 -40.78
CA GLU A 180 12.23 -46.32 -40.36
C GLU A 180 11.93 -44.92 -40.92
N GLU A 181 11.44 -44.80 -42.17
CA GLU A 181 11.05 -43.52 -42.76
C GLU A 181 9.82 -42.91 -42.05
N ASP A 182 8.83 -43.74 -41.70
CA ASP A 182 7.65 -43.32 -40.93
C ASP A 182 8.08 -42.82 -39.54
N LEU A 183 8.90 -43.61 -38.83
CA LEU A 183 9.43 -43.26 -37.52
C LEU A 183 10.20 -41.93 -37.55
N ARG A 184 10.99 -41.66 -38.60
CA ARG A 184 11.65 -40.35 -38.78
C ARG A 184 10.65 -39.21 -38.82
N GLN A 185 9.56 -39.39 -39.56
CA GLN A 185 8.52 -38.38 -39.68
C GLN A 185 7.79 -38.14 -38.35
N GLN A 186 7.71 -39.17 -37.50
CA GLN A 186 7.17 -39.07 -36.15
C GLN A 186 8.13 -38.34 -35.18
N VAL A 187 9.44 -38.58 -35.30
CA VAL A 187 10.48 -37.80 -34.59
C VAL A 187 10.34 -36.32 -34.93
N ALA A 188 10.32 -35.96 -36.21
CA ALA A 188 10.14 -34.57 -36.65
C ALA A 188 8.84 -33.93 -36.13
N THR A 189 7.74 -34.69 -36.08
CA THR A 189 6.46 -34.22 -35.52
C THR A 189 6.59 -33.93 -34.01
N SER A 190 7.32 -34.76 -33.28
CA SER A 190 7.54 -34.60 -31.84
C SER A 190 8.49 -33.44 -31.53
N GLU A 191 9.48 -33.20 -32.38
CA GLU A 191 10.35 -32.03 -32.29
C GLU A 191 9.55 -30.73 -32.42
N GLN A 192 8.61 -30.68 -33.37
CA GLN A 192 7.72 -29.53 -33.54
C GLN A 192 6.80 -29.32 -32.32
N ALA A 193 6.29 -30.40 -31.72
CA ALA A 193 5.49 -30.32 -30.50
C ALA A 193 6.30 -29.76 -29.31
N LEU A 194 7.56 -30.18 -29.15
CA LEU A 194 8.47 -29.63 -28.13
C LEU A 194 8.77 -28.14 -28.36
N LYS A 195 9.08 -27.73 -29.60
CA LYS A 195 9.28 -26.31 -29.98
C LYS A 195 8.05 -25.45 -29.66
N ASP A 196 6.85 -25.97 -29.94
CA ASP A 196 5.61 -25.27 -29.62
C ASP A 196 5.38 -25.14 -28.11
N ALA A 197 5.78 -26.15 -27.34
CA ALA A 197 5.71 -26.15 -25.88
C ALA A 197 6.70 -25.13 -25.27
N GLU A 198 7.96 -25.12 -25.72
CA GLU A 198 8.97 -24.11 -25.34
C GLU A 198 8.47 -22.69 -25.62
N ARG A 199 7.97 -22.42 -26.83
CA ARG A 199 7.48 -21.09 -27.20
C ARG A 199 6.32 -20.65 -26.31
N LYS A 200 5.38 -21.55 -26.00
CA LYS A 200 4.25 -21.23 -25.11
C LYS A 200 4.72 -20.98 -23.68
N LEU A 201 5.70 -21.74 -23.19
CA LEU A 201 6.30 -21.53 -21.87
C LEU A 201 6.93 -20.14 -21.77
N LEU A 202 7.75 -19.75 -22.76
CA LEU A 202 8.38 -18.44 -22.81
C LEU A 202 7.35 -17.30 -22.86
N LEU A 203 6.34 -17.40 -23.72
CA LEU A 203 5.27 -16.39 -23.82
C LEU A 203 4.47 -16.26 -22.53
N ALA A 204 4.17 -17.38 -21.87
CA ALA A 204 3.47 -17.38 -20.58
C ALA A 204 4.31 -16.74 -19.48
N LYS A 205 5.62 -17.06 -19.42
CA LYS A 205 6.59 -16.48 -18.49
C LYS A 205 6.68 -14.97 -18.65
N GLU A 206 6.91 -14.49 -19.87
CA GLU A 206 7.02 -13.05 -20.14
C GLU A 206 5.73 -12.32 -19.83
N ALA A 207 4.59 -12.82 -20.32
CA ALA A 207 3.31 -12.15 -20.09
C ALA A 207 2.96 -12.10 -18.60
N ASN A 208 3.31 -13.14 -17.84
CA ASN A 208 3.09 -13.15 -16.39
C ASN A 208 4.01 -12.15 -15.70
N ARG A 209 5.30 -12.12 -16.08
CA ARG A 209 6.26 -11.13 -15.61
C ARG A 209 5.74 -9.71 -15.84
N TYR A 210 5.33 -9.35 -17.06
CA TYR A 210 4.83 -8.01 -17.37
C TYR A 210 3.53 -7.66 -16.64
N ALA A 211 2.61 -8.61 -16.48
CA ALA A 211 1.37 -8.39 -15.72
C ALA A 211 1.66 -8.06 -14.25
N ILE A 212 2.61 -8.79 -13.67
CA ILE A 212 3.13 -8.59 -12.32
C ILE A 212 3.81 -7.21 -12.19
N MET A 213 4.73 -6.87 -13.11
CA MET A 213 5.41 -5.56 -13.07
C MET A 213 4.40 -4.40 -13.15
N LEU A 214 3.44 -4.49 -14.08
CA LEU A 214 2.42 -3.47 -14.25
C LEU A 214 1.57 -3.32 -12.99
N LYS A 215 1.16 -4.43 -12.36
CA LYS A 215 0.40 -4.40 -11.11
C LYS A 215 1.20 -3.68 -10.01
N SER A 216 2.48 -4.02 -9.85
CA SER A 216 3.38 -3.37 -8.88
C SER A 216 3.55 -1.88 -9.15
N SER A 217 3.78 -1.48 -10.40
CA SER A 217 3.91 -0.06 -10.76
C SER A 217 2.64 0.73 -10.47
N VAL A 218 1.47 0.20 -10.84
CA VAL A 218 0.19 0.89 -10.57
C VAL A 218 -0.04 0.99 -9.07
N SER A 219 0.26 -0.07 -8.34
CA SER A 219 0.18 -0.08 -6.88
C SER A 219 1.09 0.96 -6.21
N ALA A 220 2.34 1.10 -6.66
CA ALA A 220 3.26 2.14 -6.19
C ALA A 220 2.73 3.54 -6.51
N VAL A 221 2.12 3.73 -7.68
CA VAL A 221 1.45 4.98 -8.04
C VAL A 221 0.28 5.25 -7.09
N THR A 222 -0.59 4.28 -6.80
CA THR A 222 -1.69 4.45 -5.83
C THR A 222 -1.20 4.84 -4.44
N LEU A 223 -0.09 4.24 -3.97
CA LEU A 223 0.51 4.60 -2.68
C LEU A 223 1.02 6.05 -2.71
N LYS A 224 1.74 6.45 -3.76
CA LYS A 224 2.22 7.83 -3.93
C LYS A 224 1.06 8.82 -4.03
N MET A 225 -0.03 8.47 -4.70
CA MET A 225 -1.24 9.29 -4.76
C MET A 225 -1.89 9.46 -3.38
N GLN A 226 -1.89 8.41 -2.56
CA GLN A 226 -2.39 8.46 -1.18
C GLN A 226 -1.50 9.36 -0.32
N LEU A 227 -0.18 9.17 -0.35
CA LEU A 227 0.78 9.99 0.39
C LEU A 227 0.71 11.46 -0.04
N TYR A 228 0.62 11.72 -1.34
CA TYR A 228 0.47 13.08 -1.86
C TYR A 228 -0.82 13.74 -1.35
N PHE A 229 -1.95 13.02 -1.35
CA PHE A 229 -3.20 13.55 -0.79
C PHE A 229 -3.10 13.81 0.71
N LYS A 230 -2.45 12.90 1.45
CA LYS A 230 -2.24 13.05 2.89
C LYS A 230 -1.48 14.35 3.20
N VAL A 231 -0.32 14.54 2.57
CA VAL A 231 0.53 15.73 2.79
C VAL A 231 -0.13 17.00 2.28
N ALA A 232 -0.77 16.97 1.11
CA ALA A 232 -1.32 18.17 0.49
C ALA A 232 -2.67 18.61 1.09
N VAL A 233 -3.42 17.70 1.71
CA VAL A 233 -4.80 17.96 2.16
C VAL A 233 -5.01 17.56 3.62
N GLN A 234 -4.73 16.32 3.99
CA GLN A 234 -5.09 15.82 5.32
C GLN A 234 -4.26 16.47 6.44
N GLU A 235 -2.94 16.59 6.25
CA GLU A 235 -2.04 17.24 7.21
C GLU A 235 -2.40 18.72 7.43
N PRO A 236 -2.60 19.57 6.40
CA PRO A 236 -3.09 20.94 6.61
C PRO A 236 -4.42 21.01 7.37
N VAL A 237 -5.36 20.09 7.11
CA VAL A 237 -6.64 20.04 7.83
C VAL A 237 -6.42 19.64 9.31
N GLN A 238 -5.51 18.72 9.58
CA GLN A 238 -5.12 18.35 10.95
C GLN A 238 -4.41 19.48 11.68
N ASN A 239 -3.54 20.23 10.98
CA ASN A 239 -2.77 21.34 11.54
C ASN A 239 -3.65 22.54 11.96
N ILE A 240 -4.83 22.72 11.35
CA ILE A 240 -5.82 23.70 11.81
C ILE A 240 -6.70 23.18 12.97
N GLY A 241 -6.40 21.99 13.50
CA GLY A 241 -7.05 21.42 14.68
C GLY A 241 -8.23 20.48 14.38
N LEU A 242 -8.58 20.22 13.12
CA LEU A 242 -9.63 19.28 12.76
C LEU A 242 -9.07 17.85 12.71
N THR A 243 -9.62 16.93 13.51
CA THR A 243 -9.31 15.49 13.41
C THR A 243 -10.54 14.69 13.01
N ALA A 244 -10.37 13.42 12.61
CA ALA A 244 -11.49 12.58 12.21
C ALA A 244 -12.47 12.29 13.38
N GLU A 245 -11.97 12.37 14.61
CA GLU A 245 -12.69 12.09 15.86
C GLU A 245 -13.25 13.36 16.53
N LEU A 246 -12.88 14.55 16.05
CA LEU A 246 -13.30 15.81 16.64
C LEU A 246 -14.83 15.96 16.56
N VAL A 247 -15.46 16.17 17.70
CA VAL A 247 -16.90 16.45 17.79
C VAL A 247 -17.10 17.96 17.73
N LEU A 248 -17.48 18.49 16.57
CA LEU A 248 -17.60 19.94 16.37
C LEU A 248 -18.65 20.61 17.26
N SER A 249 -19.69 19.89 17.69
CA SER A 249 -20.69 20.43 18.62
C SER A 249 -20.11 20.82 19.98
N ASP A 250 -19.00 20.21 20.40
CA ASP A 250 -18.36 20.52 21.68
C ASP A 250 -17.66 21.89 21.64
N TYR A 251 -17.36 22.40 20.44
CA TYR A 251 -16.67 23.68 20.21
C TYR A 251 -17.62 24.81 19.79
N PHE A 252 -18.85 24.46 19.42
CA PHE A 252 -19.91 25.40 19.06
C PHE A 252 -21.10 25.19 20.01
N PRO A 253 -21.01 25.66 21.27
CA PRO A 253 -22.14 25.62 22.20
C PRO A 253 -23.29 26.46 21.67
N GLU A 254 -24.50 26.20 22.18
CA GLU A 254 -25.66 27.02 21.85
C GLU A 254 -25.38 28.48 22.24
N PRO A 255 -25.50 29.45 21.31
CA PRO A 255 -25.15 30.84 21.60
C PRO A 255 -25.93 31.45 22.76
N SER A 256 -27.12 30.92 23.06
CA SER A 256 -27.93 31.32 24.21
C SER A 256 -27.28 31.03 25.55
N ASP A 257 -26.37 30.05 25.60
CA ASP A 257 -25.76 29.55 26.82
C ASP A 257 -24.47 30.30 27.17
N LEU A 258 -24.05 31.23 26.31
CA LEU A 258 -22.86 32.05 26.50
C LEU A 258 -23.17 33.30 27.33
N ASP A 259 -22.28 33.66 28.27
CA ASP A 259 -22.40 34.89 29.07
C ASP A 259 -22.55 36.15 28.18
N ALA A 260 -21.89 36.14 27.02
CA ALA A 260 -21.99 37.20 26.03
C ALA A 260 -23.42 37.44 25.52
N ALA A 261 -24.27 36.41 25.49
CA ALA A 261 -25.68 36.57 25.16
C ALA A 261 -26.45 37.34 26.25
N GLY A 262 -26.14 37.08 27.52
CA GLY A 262 -26.66 37.84 28.64
C GLY A 262 -26.24 39.31 28.59
N VAL A 263 -24.97 39.58 28.29
CA VAL A 263 -24.44 40.94 28.11
C VAL A 263 -25.13 41.66 26.95
N LEU A 264 -25.30 40.98 25.81
CA LEU A 264 -25.98 41.54 24.64
C LEU A 264 -27.45 41.87 24.96
N ARG A 265 -28.15 40.96 25.66
CA ARG A 265 -29.52 41.21 26.11
C ARG A 265 -29.59 42.45 27.00
N GLY A 266 -28.71 42.54 28.01
CA GLY A 266 -28.65 43.70 28.89
C GLY A 266 -28.38 45.02 28.15
N ALA A 267 -27.57 45.00 27.08
CA ALA A 267 -27.33 46.17 26.24
C ALA A 267 -28.58 46.57 25.42
N VAL A 268 -29.29 45.59 24.86
CA VAL A 268 -30.56 45.81 24.12
C VAL A 268 -31.64 46.36 25.07
N ASP A 269 -31.76 45.78 26.26
CA ASP A 269 -32.70 46.25 27.31
C ASP A 269 -32.38 47.67 27.76
N SER A 270 -31.08 47.98 27.95
CA SER A 270 -30.63 49.32 28.32
C SER A 270 -30.94 50.36 27.23
N LEU A 271 -30.73 50.01 25.96
CA LEU A 271 -31.05 50.87 24.83
C LEU A 271 -32.57 51.12 24.74
N SER A 272 -33.37 50.05 24.87
CA SER A 272 -34.83 50.15 24.91
C SER A 272 -35.31 51.03 26.06
N GLY A 273 -34.75 50.84 27.26
CA GLY A 273 -35.06 51.64 28.44
C GLY A 273 -34.70 53.13 28.27
N TYR A 274 -33.51 53.42 27.71
CA TYR A 274 -33.09 54.79 27.40
C TYR A 274 -34.03 55.46 26.38
N CYS A 275 -34.42 54.73 25.33
CA CYS A 275 -35.35 55.20 24.32
C CYS A 275 -36.78 55.41 24.85
N ALA A 276 -37.25 54.59 25.78
CA ALA A 276 -38.55 54.75 26.41
C ALA A 276 -38.60 55.90 27.44
N GLY A 277 -37.45 56.21 28.07
CA GLY A 277 -37.30 57.23 29.11
C GLY A 277 -36.62 58.51 28.60
N GLU A 278 -35.35 58.69 28.97
CA GLU A 278 -34.59 59.95 28.81
C GLU A 278 -34.57 60.47 27.36
N ALA A 279 -34.37 59.59 26.37
CA ALA A 279 -34.29 60.01 24.97
C ALA A 279 -35.63 60.53 24.45
N LYS A 280 -36.75 59.92 24.85
CA LYS A 280 -38.09 60.32 24.41
C LYS A 280 -38.41 61.76 24.84
N GLU A 281 -38.08 62.09 26.09
CA GLU A 281 -38.29 63.45 26.61
C GLU A 281 -37.39 64.47 25.91
N ALA A 282 -36.10 64.13 25.73
CA ALA A 282 -35.15 64.99 25.04
C ALA A 282 -35.52 65.22 23.57
N PHE A 283 -35.98 64.18 22.86
CA PHE A 283 -36.42 64.27 21.47
C PHE A 283 -37.71 65.08 21.31
N ALA A 284 -38.66 64.94 22.24
CA ALA A 284 -39.88 65.76 22.24
C ALA A 284 -39.57 67.27 22.40
N ALA A 285 -38.53 67.63 23.16
CA ALA A 285 -38.14 69.02 23.37
C ALA A 285 -37.61 69.72 22.10
N VAL A 286 -37.09 68.96 21.12
CA VAL A 286 -36.51 69.50 19.87
C VAL A 286 -37.34 69.18 18.62
N ALA A 287 -38.48 68.51 18.76
CA ALA A 287 -39.32 68.00 17.67
C ALA A 287 -39.79 69.08 16.67
N ASN A 288 -39.90 70.34 17.10
CA ASN A 288 -40.29 71.46 16.23
C ASN A 288 -39.16 71.91 15.27
N THR A 289 -37.93 71.47 15.51
CA THR A 289 -36.74 71.83 14.72
C THR A 289 -36.21 70.62 13.95
N VAL A 290 -36.16 69.45 14.59
CA VAL A 290 -35.72 68.19 13.98
C VAL A 290 -36.41 67.02 14.68
N ASP A 291 -36.93 66.09 13.89
CA ASP A 291 -37.52 64.85 14.41
C ASP A 291 -36.44 63.78 14.58
N LEU A 292 -36.07 63.51 15.83
CA LEU A 292 -35.12 62.47 16.21
C LEU A 292 -35.80 61.17 16.64
N SER A 293 -37.14 61.12 16.69
CA SER A 293 -37.88 59.93 17.11
C SER A 293 -37.55 58.66 16.31
N PRO A 294 -37.20 58.72 15.00
CA PRO A 294 -36.79 57.51 14.27
C PRO A 294 -35.54 56.83 14.81
N LEU A 295 -34.67 57.53 15.56
CA LEU A 295 -33.47 56.93 16.16
C LEU A 295 -33.83 55.87 17.23
N CYS A 296 -35.03 55.95 17.80
CA CYS A 296 -35.60 54.96 18.71
C CYS A 296 -36.68 54.08 18.04
N GLY A 297 -36.76 54.10 16.70
CA GLY A 297 -37.73 53.35 15.91
C GLY A 297 -37.32 51.91 15.61
N PHE A 298 -36.84 51.17 16.62
CA PHE A 298 -36.56 49.73 16.54
C PHE A 298 -37.65 48.92 17.26
N ASP A 299 -37.71 47.61 16.98
CA ASP A 299 -38.70 46.71 17.57
C ASP A 299 -38.52 46.55 19.10
N GLU A 300 -39.45 45.85 19.76
CA GLU A 300 -39.33 45.55 21.20
C GLU A 300 -38.05 44.77 21.52
N ALA A 301 -37.48 44.99 22.71
CA ALA A 301 -36.18 44.46 23.11
C ALA A 301 -36.06 42.93 22.92
N ASP A 302 -37.11 42.18 23.26
CA ASP A 302 -37.16 40.72 23.05
C ASP A 302 -37.09 40.33 21.57
N ALA A 303 -37.74 41.10 20.69
CA ALA A 303 -37.72 40.85 19.25
C ALA A 303 -36.34 41.17 18.65
N VAL A 304 -35.73 42.29 19.05
CA VAL A 304 -34.38 42.67 18.62
C VAL A 304 -33.35 41.65 19.11
N PHE A 305 -33.42 41.25 20.39
CA PHE A 305 -32.53 40.21 20.92
C PHE A 305 -32.74 38.87 20.20
N GLY A 306 -33.99 38.50 19.94
CA GLY A 306 -34.34 37.28 19.20
C GLY A 306 -33.72 37.26 17.81
N ASP A 307 -33.81 38.35 17.04
CA ASP A 307 -33.21 38.47 15.71
C ASP A 307 -31.68 38.38 15.76
N LEU A 308 -31.03 39.12 16.67
CA LEU A 308 -29.58 39.09 16.84
C LEU A 308 -29.07 37.70 17.27
N SER A 309 -29.75 37.06 18.21
CA SER A 309 -29.42 35.70 18.67
C SER A 309 -29.58 34.68 17.54
N GLN A 310 -30.66 34.77 16.76
CA GLN A 310 -30.89 33.90 15.62
C GLN A 310 -29.80 34.07 14.55
N ALA A 311 -29.39 35.30 14.25
CA ALA A 311 -28.32 35.58 13.30
C ALA A 311 -26.98 34.93 13.71
N VAL A 312 -26.64 34.96 15.00
CA VAL A 312 -25.43 34.30 15.53
C VAL A 312 -25.57 32.78 15.43
N THR A 313 -26.72 32.22 15.82
CA THR A 313 -27.02 30.78 15.72
C THR A 313 -26.92 30.26 14.29
N ASP A 314 -27.51 30.96 13.33
CA ASP A 314 -27.45 30.59 11.91
C ASP A 314 -26.02 30.65 11.38
N ARG A 315 -25.23 31.64 11.84
CA ARG A 315 -23.82 31.75 11.46
C ARG A 315 -23.00 30.61 12.04
N ALA A 316 -23.21 30.25 13.31
CA ALA A 316 -22.53 29.12 13.96
C ALA A 316 -22.81 27.81 13.21
N LYS A 317 -24.10 27.51 12.94
CA LYS A 317 -24.52 26.34 12.16
C LYS A 317 -23.89 26.31 10.77
N SER A 318 -23.87 27.44 10.07
CA SER A 318 -23.24 27.53 8.75
C SER A 318 -21.74 27.22 8.78
N ILE A 319 -21.03 27.66 9.83
CA ILE A 319 -19.60 27.35 10.01
C ILE A 319 -19.40 25.88 10.33
N MET A 320 -20.19 25.31 11.25
CA MET A 320 -20.13 23.88 11.59
C MET A 320 -20.27 23.00 10.35
N VAL A 321 -21.29 23.23 9.51
CA VAL A 321 -21.50 22.46 8.27
C VAL A 321 -20.29 22.54 7.32
N LYS A 322 -19.63 23.71 7.25
CA LYS A 322 -18.41 23.87 6.44
C LYS A 322 -17.24 23.10 7.03
N LEU A 323 -17.07 23.15 8.35
CA LEU A 323 -16.02 22.40 9.06
C LEU A 323 -16.25 20.89 8.95
N GLU A 324 -17.48 20.39 9.09
CA GLU A 324 -17.84 18.98 8.87
C GLU A 324 -17.48 18.54 7.44
N LYS A 325 -17.76 19.40 6.44
CA LYS A 325 -17.39 19.12 5.06
C LYS A 325 -15.88 19.01 4.89
N VAL A 326 -15.10 19.89 5.52
CA VAL A 326 -13.63 19.83 5.49
C VAL A 326 -13.12 18.59 6.24
N GLN A 327 -13.58 18.36 7.46
CA GLN A 327 -13.25 17.21 8.31
C GLN A 327 -13.53 15.88 7.59
N SER A 328 -14.60 15.83 6.79
CA SER A 328 -14.96 14.62 6.06
C SER A 328 -13.89 14.14 5.05
N TRP A 329 -12.92 14.97 4.68
CA TRP A 329 -11.76 14.60 3.84
C TRP A 329 -10.66 13.87 4.61
N LEU A 330 -10.72 13.86 5.94
CA LEU A 330 -9.86 13.03 6.79
C LEU A 330 -10.28 11.55 6.78
N ASN A 331 -11.49 11.23 6.30
CA ASN A 331 -11.92 9.85 6.16
C ASN A 331 -11.14 9.17 5.01
N PRO A 332 -10.32 8.14 5.29
CA PRO A 332 -9.51 7.47 4.27
C PRO A 332 -10.37 6.79 3.19
N TYR A 333 -11.63 6.48 3.48
CA TYR A 333 -12.55 5.83 2.53
C TYR A 333 -13.67 6.76 2.08
N LYS A 334 -13.36 8.05 1.92
CA LYS A 334 -14.30 9.07 1.45
C LYS A 334 -15.10 8.58 0.23
N GLY A 335 -16.42 8.79 0.25
CA GLY A 335 -17.32 8.34 -0.82
C GLY A 335 -17.71 6.85 -0.76
N GLN A 336 -17.22 6.10 0.24
CA GLN A 336 -17.47 4.65 0.36
C GLN A 336 -18.08 4.27 1.72
N PRO A 337 -19.29 4.75 2.05
CA PRO A 337 -19.89 4.61 3.39
C PRO A 337 -20.20 3.17 3.82
N ARG A 338 -20.15 2.20 2.88
CA ARG A 338 -20.41 0.78 3.16
C ARG A 338 -19.14 -0.06 3.24
N LEU A 339 -17.96 0.54 3.12
CA LEU A 339 -16.69 -0.17 3.17
C LEU A 339 -16.34 -0.44 4.64
N THR A 340 -16.20 -1.72 4.98
CA THR A 340 -15.73 -2.20 6.28
C THR A 340 -14.37 -2.86 6.08
N LYS A 341 -13.61 -3.04 7.17
CA LYS A 341 -12.32 -3.76 7.12
C LYS A 341 -12.46 -5.14 6.48
N GLU A 342 -13.48 -5.91 6.86
CA GLU A 342 -13.77 -7.23 6.28
C GLU A 342 -14.07 -7.17 4.77
N LYS A 343 -14.78 -6.14 4.31
CA LYS A 343 -15.07 -5.97 2.88
C LYS A 343 -13.84 -5.53 2.10
N LEU A 344 -12.96 -4.74 2.72
CA LEU A 344 -11.67 -4.39 2.15
C LEU A 344 -10.82 -5.65 2.00
N GLU A 345 -10.68 -6.44 3.06
CA GLU A 345 -9.95 -7.72 3.04
C GLU A 345 -10.49 -8.67 1.97
N ARG A 346 -11.82 -8.79 1.80
CA ARG A 346 -12.40 -9.59 0.71
C ARG A 346 -12.08 -9.06 -0.69
N LYS A 347 -11.92 -7.75 -0.85
CA LYS A 347 -11.60 -7.14 -2.15
C LYS A 347 -10.12 -7.31 -2.49
N LEU A 348 -9.26 -7.13 -1.48
CA LEU A 348 -7.86 -7.49 -1.57
C LEU A 348 -7.76 -8.98 -1.90
N ALA A 349 -8.39 -9.88 -1.15
CA ALA A 349 -8.48 -11.31 -1.47
C ALA A 349 -9.21 -11.67 -2.79
N ALA A 350 -9.69 -10.68 -3.56
CA ALA A 350 -10.26 -10.87 -4.90
C ALA A 350 -9.43 -10.23 -6.03
N GLY A 351 -8.32 -9.56 -5.73
CA GLY A 351 -7.37 -9.08 -6.74
C GLY A 351 -7.05 -7.62 -6.68
N GLU A 352 -7.82 -6.88 -5.89
CA GLU A 352 -7.83 -5.44 -5.94
C GLU A 352 -6.52 -4.85 -5.41
N LEU A 353 -6.02 -3.79 -6.06
CA LEU A 353 -4.80 -3.10 -5.63
C LEU A 353 -4.99 -2.52 -4.22
N GLN A 354 -3.98 -2.71 -3.37
CA GLN A 354 -3.90 -2.04 -2.06
C GLN A 354 -3.78 -0.51 -2.25
N GLY A 355 -4.36 0.27 -1.35
CA GLY A 355 -4.38 1.74 -1.47
C GLY A 355 -5.41 2.27 -2.47
N LEU A 356 -5.98 1.41 -3.34
CA LEU A 356 -6.96 1.84 -4.33
C LEU A 356 -8.22 2.41 -3.68
N ARG A 357 -8.66 1.82 -2.57
CA ARG A 357 -9.87 2.25 -1.85
C ARG A 357 -9.67 3.60 -1.19
N GLU A 358 -8.46 3.90 -0.81
CA GLU A 358 -8.03 5.11 -0.13
C GLU A 358 -7.99 6.30 -1.08
N ILE A 359 -7.73 6.05 -2.37
CA ILE A 359 -7.64 7.10 -3.39
C ILE A 359 -8.89 7.24 -4.28
N ILE A 360 -9.76 6.21 -4.32
CA ILE A 360 -10.96 6.19 -5.18
C ILE A 360 -11.81 7.44 -4.99
N GLY A 361 -12.08 7.85 -3.74
CA GLY A 361 -12.99 8.97 -3.46
C GLY A 361 -12.38 10.34 -3.66
N VAL A 362 -11.06 10.41 -3.82
CA VAL A 362 -10.30 11.66 -3.97
C VAL A 362 -10.06 11.97 -5.45
N TYR A 363 -9.73 10.93 -6.22
CA TYR A 363 -9.31 11.08 -7.61
C TYR A 363 -10.41 10.66 -8.60
N ASP A 364 -11.66 10.49 -8.16
CA ASP A 364 -12.76 9.99 -9.00
C ASP A 364 -13.08 10.88 -10.21
N ILE A 365 -12.72 12.16 -10.15
CA ILE A 365 -12.87 13.14 -11.22
C ILE A 365 -11.77 13.08 -12.30
N THR A 366 -10.70 12.32 -12.07
CA THR A 366 -9.54 12.30 -12.98
C THR A 366 -9.72 11.26 -14.10
N GLU A 367 -9.16 11.52 -15.28
CA GLU A 367 -9.14 10.53 -16.37
C GLU A 367 -8.35 9.27 -15.99
N PHE A 368 -7.29 9.42 -15.18
CA PHE A 368 -6.51 8.29 -14.69
C PHE A 368 -7.35 7.34 -13.82
N TYR A 369 -8.38 7.85 -13.15
CA TYR A 369 -9.30 7.01 -12.40
C TYR A 369 -10.11 6.05 -13.28
N ASP A 370 -10.46 6.43 -14.52
CA ASP A 370 -11.10 5.50 -15.46
C ASP A 370 -10.23 4.28 -15.74
N TYR A 371 -8.92 4.47 -15.80
CA TYR A 371 -7.96 3.37 -15.85
C TYR A 371 -7.99 2.56 -14.54
N LEU A 372 -7.88 3.22 -13.38
CA LEU A 372 -7.87 2.55 -12.06
C LEU A 372 -9.13 1.72 -11.77
N LYS A 373 -10.30 2.08 -12.33
CA LYS A 373 -11.52 1.26 -12.24
C LYS A 373 -11.31 -0.17 -12.77
N GLY A 374 -10.41 -0.35 -13.75
CA GLY A 374 -10.09 -1.67 -14.31
C GLY A 374 -9.42 -2.62 -13.32
N TRP A 375 -8.82 -2.08 -12.25
CA TRP A 375 -8.12 -2.80 -11.18
C TRP A 375 -8.99 -3.12 -9.96
N LYS A 376 -10.24 -2.62 -9.92
CA LYS A 376 -11.20 -2.99 -8.86
C LYS A 376 -11.51 -4.49 -8.92
N ALA A 377 -11.93 -5.08 -7.81
CA ALA A 377 -12.44 -6.45 -7.78
C ALA A 377 -13.47 -6.69 -8.90
N ASN A 378 -13.31 -7.77 -9.66
CA ASN A 378 -14.05 -8.12 -10.88
C ASN A 378 -13.86 -7.17 -12.09
N GLY A 379 -12.87 -6.29 -12.04
CA GLY A 379 -12.49 -5.36 -13.09
C GLY A 379 -11.90 -6.04 -14.32
N LYS A 380 -11.85 -5.30 -15.44
CA LYS A 380 -11.37 -5.82 -16.73
C LYS A 380 -9.92 -6.30 -16.68
N PHE A 381 -9.05 -5.64 -15.92
CA PHE A 381 -7.63 -6.00 -15.86
C PHE A 381 -7.43 -7.27 -15.06
N LEU A 382 -8.09 -7.41 -13.90
CA LEU A 382 -8.03 -8.66 -13.13
C LEU A 382 -8.57 -9.86 -13.92
N LYS A 383 -9.60 -9.66 -14.75
CA LYS A 383 -10.08 -10.69 -15.68
C LYS A 383 -9.05 -11.07 -16.74
N LEU A 384 -8.32 -10.10 -17.30
CA LEU A 384 -7.24 -10.37 -18.26
C LEU A 384 -6.09 -11.15 -17.60
N ILE A 385 -5.69 -10.78 -16.38
CA ILE A 385 -4.65 -11.53 -15.65
C ILE A 385 -5.16 -12.95 -15.32
N ALA A 386 -6.45 -13.13 -14.99
CA ALA A 386 -7.05 -14.46 -14.84
C ALA A 386 -7.09 -15.29 -16.14
N LEU A 387 -7.25 -14.65 -17.30
CA LEU A 387 -7.11 -15.33 -18.59
C LEU A 387 -5.66 -15.73 -18.87
N LEU A 388 -4.69 -14.98 -18.36
CA LEU A 388 -3.29 -15.39 -18.39
C LEU A 388 -3.06 -16.70 -17.63
N GLY A 389 -3.71 -16.87 -16.48
CA GLY A 389 -3.75 -18.14 -15.75
C GLY A 389 -4.36 -19.31 -16.57
N LYS A 390 -5.23 -19.01 -17.55
CA LYS A 390 -5.71 -20.02 -18.51
C LYS A 390 -4.73 -20.28 -19.66
N ALA A 391 -3.96 -19.28 -20.08
CA ALA A 391 -2.86 -19.48 -21.03
C ALA A 391 -1.77 -20.38 -20.41
N VAL A 392 -1.52 -20.25 -19.11
CA VAL A 392 -0.71 -21.17 -18.30
C VAL A 392 -1.29 -22.60 -18.36
N THR A 393 -2.60 -22.82 -18.24
CA THR A 393 -3.18 -24.18 -18.43
C THR A 393 -3.03 -24.72 -19.86
N SER A 394 -2.94 -23.87 -20.88
CA SER A 394 -2.70 -24.33 -22.27
C SER A 394 -1.29 -24.91 -22.48
N LEU A 395 -0.38 -24.70 -21.53
CA LEU A 395 0.93 -25.33 -21.53
C LEU A 395 0.87 -26.76 -21.00
N ASP A 396 -0.05 -27.09 -20.09
CA ASP A 396 -0.26 -28.48 -19.66
C ASP A 396 -0.68 -29.35 -20.84
N ASP A 397 -1.59 -28.84 -21.67
CA ASP A 397 -2.04 -29.52 -22.89
C ASP A 397 -0.85 -29.76 -23.84
N ALA A 398 0.07 -28.79 -23.95
CA ALA A 398 1.27 -28.91 -24.79
C ALA A 398 2.28 -29.92 -24.21
N MET A 399 2.54 -29.89 -22.90
CA MET A 399 3.40 -30.86 -22.20
C MET A 399 2.83 -32.27 -22.26
N GLN A 400 1.52 -32.40 -22.10
CA GLN A 400 0.81 -33.68 -22.19
C GLN A 400 0.86 -34.22 -23.62
N ALA A 401 0.69 -33.37 -24.63
CA ALA A 401 0.84 -33.75 -26.02
C ALA A 401 2.28 -34.20 -26.34
N ALA A 402 3.29 -33.46 -25.87
CA ALA A 402 4.70 -33.84 -26.03
C ALA A 402 5.01 -35.20 -25.39
N LYS A 403 4.54 -35.43 -24.16
CA LYS A 403 4.68 -36.72 -23.46
C LYS A 403 4.00 -37.86 -24.23
N GLN A 404 2.77 -37.67 -24.67
CA GLN A 404 2.05 -38.69 -25.45
C GLN A 404 2.76 -39.01 -26.76
N SER A 405 3.33 -37.99 -27.41
CA SER A 405 4.12 -38.17 -28.64
C SER A 405 5.37 -39.01 -28.38
N LEU A 406 6.11 -38.73 -27.30
CA LEU A 406 7.29 -39.52 -26.91
C LEU A 406 6.94 -40.96 -26.53
N GLN A 407 5.86 -41.18 -25.79
CA GLN A 407 5.40 -42.53 -25.44
C GLN A 407 4.98 -43.33 -26.69
N LYS A 408 4.35 -42.67 -27.66
CA LYS A 408 4.04 -43.27 -28.96
C LYS A 408 5.32 -43.66 -29.70
N LEU A 409 6.27 -42.73 -29.79
CA LEU A 409 7.60 -42.96 -30.39
C LEU A 409 8.34 -44.13 -29.73
N GLN A 410 8.31 -44.23 -28.41
CA GLN A 410 8.93 -45.32 -27.66
C GLN A 410 8.29 -46.67 -28.00
N GLY A 411 6.96 -46.74 -28.09
CA GLY A 411 6.24 -47.94 -28.49
C GLY A 411 6.51 -48.35 -29.94
N GLU A 412 6.57 -47.39 -30.84
CA GLU A 412 6.92 -47.62 -32.25
C GLU A 412 8.38 -48.04 -32.42
N PHE A 413 9.28 -47.46 -31.63
CA PHE A 413 10.69 -47.86 -31.61
C PHE A 413 10.86 -49.30 -31.11
N ALA A 414 10.14 -49.70 -30.05
CA ALA A 414 10.15 -51.07 -29.56
C ALA A 414 9.62 -52.06 -30.62
N ALA A 415 8.52 -51.72 -31.31
CA ALA A 415 8.00 -52.54 -32.40
C ALA A 415 8.98 -52.62 -33.59
N LEU A 416 9.65 -51.52 -33.91
CA LEU A 416 10.68 -51.48 -34.95
C LEU A 416 11.90 -52.31 -34.56
N SER A 417 12.29 -52.30 -33.28
CA SER A 417 13.35 -53.12 -32.69
C SER A 417 13.09 -54.62 -32.88
N GLU A 418 11.89 -55.11 -32.55
CA GLU A 418 11.52 -56.51 -32.79
C GLU A 418 11.60 -56.88 -34.28
N LYS A 419 11.20 -55.96 -35.17
CA LYS A 419 11.31 -56.15 -36.62
C LYS A 419 12.75 -56.09 -37.13
N ARG A 420 13.61 -55.26 -36.53
CA ARG A 420 15.05 -55.23 -36.83
C ARG A 420 15.69 -56.56 -36.51
N GLU A 421 15.39 -57.14 -35.35
CA GLU A 421 15.93 -58.45 -34.95
C GLU A 421 15.45 -59.58 -35.89
N ALA A 422 14.16 -59.58 -36.24
CA ALA A 422 13.60 -60.52 -37.20
C ALA A 422 14.20 -60.36 -38.61
N THR A 423 14.44 -59.11 -39.03
CA THR A 423 15.04 -58.79 -40.34
C THR A 423 16.52 -59.18 -40.37
N ALA A 424 17.28 -58.87 -39.32
CA ALA A 424 18.67 -59.28 -39.15
C ALA A 424 18.82 -60.81 -39.25
N SER A 425 17.93 -61.56 -38.61
CA SER A 425 17.90 -63.02 -38.69
C SER A 425 17.67 -63.53 -40.12
N LYS A 426 16.75 -62.90 -40.87
CA LYS A 426 16.50 -63.24 -42.29
C LYS A 426 17.70 -62.91 -43.18
N VAL A 427 18.36 -61.77 -42.94
CA VAL A 427 19.56 -61.36 -43.67
C VAL A 427 20.72 -62.31 -43.39
N GLU A 428 20.97 -62.67 -42.13
CA GLU A 428 21.98 -63.66 -41.76
C GLU A 428 21.71 -65.03 -42.37
N ALA A 429 20.46 -65.50 -42.31
CA ALA A 429 20.08 -66.78 -42.90
C ALA A 429 20.34 -66.78 -44.41
N ALA A 430 20.00 -65.69 -45.10
CA ALA A 430 20.27 -65.55 -46.53
C ALA A 430 21.78 -65.46 -46.84
N ALA A 431 22.57 -64.82 -45.99
CA ALA A 431 24.02 -64.74 -46.10
C ALA A 431 24.73 -66.08 -45.83
N LYS A 432 24.14 -66.96 -45.00
CA LYS A 432 24.62 -68.32 -44.70
C LYS A 432 24.19 -69.35 -45.75
N ALA A 433 22.96 -69.25 -46.26
CA ALA A 433 22.37 -70.23 -47.17
C ALA A 433 22.93 -70.16 -48.59
N HIS A 434 23.39 -68.99 -49.02
CA HIS A 434 24.01 -68.79 -50.31
C HIS A 434 25.47 -68.43 -50.08
N GLU A 435 26.42 -69.09 -50.78
CA GLU A 435 27.85 -68.74 -50.80
C GLU A 435 28.03 -67.32 -51.38
N ALA A 436 27.61 -66.31 -50.63
CA ALA A 436 27.76 -64.92 -50.98
C ALA A 436 29.26 -64.67 -51.17
N ALA A 437 29.62 -63.99 -52.26
CA ALA A 437 30.98 -63.50 -52.46
C ALA A 437 31.45 -62.81 -51.16
N ALA A 438 32.68 -63.07 -50.73
CA ALA A 438 33.16 -62.65 -49.41
C ALA A 438 32.90 -61.17 -49.09
N SER A 439 33.03 -60.29 -50.09
CA SER A 439 32.73 -58.86 -49.97
C SER A 439 31.24 -58.54 -49.73
N LYS A 440 30.30 -59.31 -50.30
CA LYS A 440 28.86 -59.16 -50.06
C LYS A 440 28.47 -59.68 -48.69
N LYS A 441 29.08 -60.78 -48.25
CA LYS A 441 28.88 -61.34 -46.91
C LYS A 441 29.36 -60.36 -45.84
N GLU A 442 30.56 -59.81 -45.99
CA GLU A 442 31.10 -58.82 -45.05
C GLU A 442 30.23 -57.56 -44.97
N ALA A 443 29.67 -57.11 -46.10
CA ALA A 443 28.74 -55.97 -46.12
C ALA A 443 27.42 -56.26 -45.39
N LEU A 444 26.88 -57.47 -45.52
CA LEU A 444 25.66 -57.89 -44.82
C LEU A 444 25.90 -58.10 -43.32
N ASP A 445 27.02 -58.70 -42.94
CA ASP A 445 27.40 -58.88 -41.53
C ASP A 445 27.60 -57.53 -40.83
N LYS A 446 28.23 -56.56 -41.50
CA LYS A 446 28.35 -55.17 -41.01
C LYS A 446 26.99 -54.47 -40.90
N ALA A 447 26.05 -54.74 -41.79
CA ALA A 447 24.70 -54.19 -41.71
C ALA A 447 23.94 -54.77 -40.50
N VAL A 448 24.05 -56.08 -40.25
CA VAL A 448 23.44 -56.75 -39.09
C VAL A 448 24.03 -56.24 -37.77
N GLN A 449 25.35 -56.12 -37.65
CA GLN A 449 25.98 -55.53 -36.47
C GLN A 449 25.57 -54.07 -36.27
N GLY A 450 25.50 -53.28 -37.35
CA GLY A 450 25.06 -51.89 -37.29
C GLY A 450 23.64 -51.73 -36.75
N LEU A 451 22.72 -52.57 -37.22
CA LEU A 451 21.33 -52.59 -36.76
C LEU A 451 21.22 -52.90 -35.25
N GLN A 452 21.99 -53.88 -34.77
CA GLN A 452 21.98 -54.30 -33.36
C GLN A 452 22.65 -53.28 -32.40
N GLU A 453 23.79 -52.70 -32.77
CA GLU A 453 24.52 -51.77 -31.89
C GLU A 453 23.77 -50.44 -31.68
N ARG A 454 23.04 -49.97 -32.70
CA ARG A 454 22.34 -48.69 -32.64
C ARG A 454 20.95 -48.77 -32.02
N GLU A 455 20.33 -49.94 -32.04
CA GLU A 455 19.08 -50.21 -31.34
C GLU A 455 19.19 -49.89 -29.84
N THR A 456 20.23 -50.38 -29.18
CA THR A 456 20.48 -50.13 -27.75
C THR A 456 20.69 -48.64 -27.45
N LYS A 457 21.38 -47.92 -28.36
CA LYS A 457 21.62 -46.47 -28.21
C LYS A 457 20.34 -45.66 -28.35
N MET A 458 19.50 -45.98 -29.33
CA MET A 458 18.26 -45.25 -29.57
C MET A 458 17.19 -45.53 -28.50
N LEU A 459 17.09 -46.78 -28.00
CA LEU A 459 16.23 -47.11 -26.85
C LEU A 459 16.66 -46.36 -25.58
N HIS A 460 17.97 -46.26 -25.34
CA HIS A 460 18.51 -45.48 -24.23
C HIS A 460 18.13 -44.00 -24.35
N LYS A 461 18.36 -43.37 -25.52
CA LYS A 461 18.00 -41.98 -25.77
C LYS A 461 16.50 -41.71 -25.63
N LEU A 462 15.64 -42.61 -26.08
CA LEU A 462 14.19 -42.48 -25.89
C LEU A 462 13.78 -42.53 -24.42
N SER A 463 14.45 -43.36 -23.62
CA SER A 463 14.23 -43.38 -22.16
C SER A 463 14.72 -42.10 -21.48
N GLU A 464 15.84 -41.53 -21.91
CA GLU A 464 16.34 -40.24 -21.41
C GLU A 464 15.39 -39.10 -21.79
N LEU A 465 14.92 -39.05 -23.03
CA LEU A 465 13.93 -38.09 -23.53
C LEU A 465 12.63 -38.12 -22.72
N GLU A 466 12.09 -39.30 -22.42
CA GLU A 466 10.89 -39.43 -21.59
C GLU A 466 11.13 -38.90 -20.18
N ALA A 467 12.31 -39.18 -19.60
CA ALA A 467 12.69 -38.67 -18.28
C ALA A 467 12.84 -37.14 -18.26
N MET A 468 13.45 -36.55 -19.29
CA MET A 468 13.61 -35.10 -19.43
C MET A 468 12.27 -34.39 -19.60
N VAL A 469 11.36 -34.91 -20.43
CA VAL A 469 10.02 -34.33 -20.56
C VAL A 469 9.20 -34.47 -19.28
N GLU A 470 9.34 -35.59 -18.55
CA GLU A 470 8.67 -35.71 -17.25
C GLU A 470 9.29 -34.78 -16.18
N GLN A 471 10.60 -34.54 -16.24
CA GLN A 471 11.26 -33.53 -15.40
C GLN A 471 10.76 -32.12 -15.76
N ALA A 472 10.73 -31.75 -17.03
CA ALA A 472 10.18 -30.49 -17.51
C ALA A 472 8.73 -30.29 -17.04
N ARG A 473 7.91 -31.34 -17.14
CA ARG A 473 6.52 -31.35 -16.66
C ARG A 473 6.43 -31.16 -15.15
N ARG A 474 7.29 -31.80 -14.36
CA ARG A 474 7.31 -31.65 -12.89
C ARG A 474 7.76 -30.25 -12.47
N SER A 475 8.84 -29.75 -13.06
CA SER A 475 9.32 -28.38 -12.83
C SER A 475 8.26 -27.36 -13.23
N TRP A 476 7.59 -27.57 -14.36
CA TRP A 476 6.44 -26.77 -14.77
C TRP A 476 5.27 -26.87 -13.81
N GLU A 477 4.83 -28.05 -13.38
CA GLU A 477 3.71 -28.18 -12.44
C GLU A 477 4.04 -27.56 -11.06
N GLY A 478 5.30 -27.65 -10.63
CA GLY A 478 5.80 -26.93 -9.45
C GLY A 478 5.70 -25.42 -9.65
N ALA A 479 6.24 -24.91 -10.76
CA ALA A 479 6.19 -23.49 -11.12
C ALA A 479 4.75 -22.99 -11.33
N LYS A 480 3.88 -23.80 -11.93
CA LYS A 480 2.46 -23.53 -12.19
C LYS A 480 1.66 -23.50 -10.90
N THR A 481 1.88 -24.45 -10.00
CA THR A 481 1.26 -24.45 -8.68
C THR A 481 1.67 -23.19 -7.94
N ALA A 482 2.95 -22.83 -7.98
CA ALA A 482 3.46 -21.57 -7.42
C ALA A 482 2.86 -20.33 -8.14
N LEU A 483 2.69 -20.36 -9.46
CA LEU A 483 2.12 -19.29 -10.29
C LEU A 483 0.62 -19.10 -10.04
N VAL A 484 -0.15 -20.18 -9.92
CA VAL A 484 -1.60 -20.15 -9.69
C VAL A 484 -1.91 -19.80 -8.24
N LYS A 485 -1.16 -20.37 -7.29
CA LYS A 485 -1.23 -20.00 -5.87
C LYS A 485 -0.86 -18.53 -5.70
N ALA A 486 0.22 -18.08 -6.35
CA ALA A 486 0.56 -16.66 -6.40
C ALA A 486 -0.46 -15.83 -7.19
N HIS A 487 -1.19 -16.35 -8.18
CA HIS A 487 -2.26 -15.58 -8.82
C HIS A 487 -3.43 -15.37 -7.85
N GLN A 488 -3.68 -16.34 -6.96
CA GLN A 488 -4.64 -16.25 -5.85
C GLN A 488 -4.13 -15.42 -4.65
N GLU A 489 -2.81 -15.32 -4.43
CA GLU A 489 -2.18 -14.57 -3.34
C GLU A 489 -1.75 -13.15 -3.75
N ALA A 490 -1.20 -12.97 -4.94
CA ALA A 490 -1.04 -11.68 -5.63
C ALA A 490 -2.40 -11.03 -5.87
N ILE A 491 -3.50 -11.79 -5.77
CA ILE A 491 -4.81 -11.20 -5.68
C ILE A 491 -4.87 -10.27 -4.44
N SER A 492 -4.32 -10.68 -3.30
CA SER A 492 -4.26 -9.93 -2.03
C SER A 492 -3.11 -8.93 -1.88
N LEU A 493 -2.03 -9.01 -2.65
CA LEU A 493 -0.82 -8.33 -2.18
C LEU A 493 0.07 -7.78 -3.30
N LEU A 494 0.62 -6.63 -2.97
CA LEU A 494 1.66 -5.86 -3.63
C LEU A 494 3.00 -6.62 -3.54
N GLU A 495 2.97 -7.86 -4.03
CA GLU A 495 3.96 -8.90 -3.74
C GLU A 495 4.84 -9.27 -4.95
N SER A 496 5.36 -8.30 -5.68
CA SER A 496 6.36 -8.62 -6.70
C SER A 496 7.30 -7.50 -7.12
N LEU A 497 8.60 -7.78 -7.16
CA LEU A 497 9.61 -7.55 -8.24
C LEU A 497 11.00 -7.88 -7.64
N GLU A 498 11.91 -8.65 -8.24
CA GLU A 498 12.64 -8.52 -9.53
C GLU A 498 13.16 -9.87 -10.08
N GLU A 499 13.36 -10.10 -11.40
CA GLU A 499 14.54 -9.58 -12.12
C GLU A 499 14.46 -9.39 -13.66
N GLU A 500 15.43 -8.57 -14.14
CA GLU A 500 15.90 -8.16 -15.48
C GLU A 500 15.29 -6.92 -16.19
N ALA A 501 15.18 -5.80 -15.47
CA ALA A 501 15.61 -4.45 -15.91
C ALA A 501 15.36 -3.39 -14.80
N PRO A 502 16.31 -2.47 -14.57
CA PRO A 502 17.57 -2.72 -13.87
C PRO A 502 17.33 -2.82 -12.35
N LEU A 503 17.88 -3.87 -11.72
CA LEU A 503 17.99 -4.08 -10.27
C LEU A 503 18.25 -2.78 -9.48
N ALA A 504 19.05 -1.90 -10.07
CA ALA A 504 19.42 -0.62 -9.54
C ALA A 504 18.22 0.31 -9.20
N GLU A 505 17.08 0.23 -9.90
CA GLU A 505 15.98 1.18 -9.70
C GLU A 505 14.99 0.73 -8.62
N LEU A 506 14.80 -0.58 -8.41
CA LEU A 506 14.04 -1.10 -7.27
C LEU A 506 14.91 -1.27 -6.02
N GLU A 507 16.20 -1.58 -6.15
CA GLU A 507 17.15 -1.39 -5.04
C GLU A 507 17.20 0.07 -4.61
N LEU A 508 17.14 1.00 -5.56
CA LEU A 508 17.01 2.43 -5.26
C LEU A 508 15.67 2.74 -4.58
N GLN A 509 14.56 2.12 -4.98
CA GLN A 509 13.27 2.36 -4.31
C GLN A 509 13.16 1.70 -2.93
N SER A 510 13.72 0.51 -2.75
CA SER A 510 13.87 -0.14 -1.44
C SER A 510 14.81 0.67 -0.55
N SER A 511 15.93 1.15 -1.09
CA SER A 511 16.86 2.00 -0.34
C SER A 511 16.21 3.34 0.00
N LEU A 512 15.43 3.94 -0.90
CA LEU A 512 14.66 5.15 -0.64
C LEU A 512 13.57 4.89 0.41
N ALA A 513 12.93 3.71 0.40
CA ALA A 513 11.96 3.33 1.43
C ALA A 513 12.65 3.13 2.79
N ASP A 514 13.81 2.48 2.83
CA ASP A 514 14.62 2.30 4.05
C ASP A 514 15.17 3.63 4.57
N GLU A 515 15.56 4.53 3.66
CA GLU A 515 15.98 5.90 3.97
C GLU A 515 14.82 6.74 4.50
N GLN A 516 13.61 6.57 3.94
CA GLN A 516 12.37 7.17 4.45
C GLN A 516 11.96 6.59 5.81
N VAL A 517 12.09 5.28 6.02
CA VAL A 517 11.87 4.65 7.34
C VAL A 517 12.85 5.23 8.36
N SER A 518 14.13 5.36 7.99
CA SER A 518 15.15 5.95 8.85
C SER A 518 14.85 7.42 9.18
N ALA A 519 14.39 8.20 8.19
CA ALA A 519 13.98 9.58 8.40
C ALA A 519 12.74 9.69 9.31
N LEU A 520 11.77 8.78 9.16
CA LEU A 520 10.59 8.71 10.03
C LEU A 520 10.96 8.24 11.44
N GLU A 521 11.94 7.36 11.61
CA GLU A 521 12.46 6.97 12.93
C GLU A 521 13.11 8.14 13.65
N LEU A 522 13.86 8.99 12.93
CA LEU A 522 14.41 10.22 13.46
C LEU A 522 13.30 11.21 13.84
N ALA A 523 12.33 11.44 12.95
CA ALA A 523 11.19 12.31 13.22
C ALA A 523 10.35 11.82 14.41
N LEU A 524 10.15 10.50 14.56
CA LEU A 524 9.48 9.91 15.71
C LEU A 524 10.28 10.11 16.99
N ALA A 525 11.61 10.03 16.94
CA ALA A 525 12.47 10.30 18.08
C ALA A 525 12.37 11.78 18.52
N GLU A 526 12.40 12.71 17.57
CA GLU A 526 12.24 14.16 17.80
C GLU A 526 10.84 14.50 18.34
N ALA A 527 9.79 13.89 17.78
CA ALA A 527 8.42 14.05 18.27
C ALA A 527 8.28 13.53 19.71
N ARG A 528 8.86 12.37 20.04
CA ARG A 528 8.87 11.80 21.40
C ARG A 528 9.71 12.62 22.38
N GLU A 529 10.77 13.27 21.92
CA GLU A 529 11.57 14.19 22.73
C GLU A 529 10.81 15.50 23.00
N SER A 530 10.17 16.05 21.99
CA SER A 530 9.30 17.22 22.11
C SER A 530 8.11 16.95 23.03
N GLN A 531 7.48 15.77 22.89
CA GLN A 531 6.45 15.29 23.81
C GLN A 531 6.96 15.24 25.26
N ARG A 532 8.14 14.64 25.50
CA ARG A 532 8.74 14.57 26.85
C ARG A 532 9.06 15.97 27.39
N SER A 533 9.53 16.89 26.55
CA SER A 533 9.78 18.28 26.94
C SER A 533 8.48 18.99 27.32
N ALA A 534 7.41 18.82 26.54
CA ALA A 534 6.09 19.35 26.83
C ALA A 534 5.52 18.76 28.14
N GLU A 535 5.65 17.45 28.37
CA GLU A 535 5.26 16.77 29.61
C GLU A 535 6.03 17.30 30.83
N GLN A 536 7.36 17.51 30.70
CA GLN A 536 8.17 18.09 31.78
C GLN A 536 7.78 19.53 32.09
N ARG A 537 7.50 20.35 31.07
CA ARG A 537 7.00 21.73 31.25
C ARG A 537 5.63 21.73 31.93
N LEU A 538 4.75 20.82 31.54
CA LEU A 538 3.43 20.66 32.16
C LEU A 538 3.58 20.27 33.64
N GLN A 539 4.44 19.30 33.94
CA GLN A 539 4.72 18.88 35.32
C GLN A 539 5.25 20.02 36.20
N LEU A 540 6.16 20.84 35.66
CA LEU A 540 6.69 22.01 36.36
C LEU A 540 5.61 23.05 36.65
N LEU A 541 4.68 23.29 35.72
CA LEU A 541 3.55 24.20 35.94
C LEU A 541 2.58 23.67 36.99
N THR A 542 2.22 22.38 36.93
CA THR A 542 1.35 21.75 37.95
C THR A 542 1.99 21.62 39.33
N ALA A 543 3.32 21.76 39.44
CA ALA A 543 4.02 21.79 40.72
C ALA A 543 4.17 23.21 41.30
N GLN A 544 3.82 24.24 40.52
CA GLN A 544 3.80 25.64 40.93
C GLN A 544 2.39 26.12 41.34
N GLU A 545 1.34 25.38 40.98
CA GLU A 545 0.00 25.43 41.57
C GLU A 545 -0.03 24.69 42.91
#